data_AF-A0A0C2FRT6-F1
#
_entry.id   AF-A0A0C2FRT6-F1
#
_cell.length_a   1.000
_cell.length_b   1.000
_cell.length_c   1.000
_cell.angle_alpha   90.00
_cell.angle_beta   90.00
_cell.angle_gamma   90.00
#
_symmetry.space_group_name_H-M   'P 1'
#
loop_
_entity.id
_entity.type
_entity.pdbx_description
1 polymer ?
#
loop_
_entity_poly.entity_id
_entity_poly.type
_entity_poly.pdbx_seq_one_letter_code
_entity_poly.pdbx_strand_id
1 'polypeptide(L)'
;FFQHGAIFGLRFKESLDEADNLKAVLDKKYEEKMLRISQASAAETRAPKVVNIENAPDQANRLSSSVLISPKELVRMVEQAQPKKTAVIVDYRKDKSEIINYKNDHVITVVAVPYDLIVHGSVSILQKVRSACRLIFTSLRNQLEVGQRPLLHRIGSCDLVVLMSDTSVELKNGQPLSGSPANLLSLALYEYNHEHHPKSRPLFMDGGFDNWRDQYPMYTRSDGTLKRNEPRDQLDHMVSNYKKGRI
;
A
#
# COMPACT_ATOMS: atom_id res chain seq x y z
N PHE A 1 -2.93 40.93 32.62
CA PHE A 1 -2.06 39.94 31.97
C PHE A 1 -2.03 38.54 32.63
N PHE A 2 -2.60 38.29 33.82
CA PHE A 2 -2.53 36.96 34.49
C PHE A 2 -3.72 36.00 34.26
N GLN A 3 -4.78 36.42 33.55
CA GLN A 3 -6.03 35.65 33.50
C GLN A 3 -6.12 34.64 32.34
N HIS A 4 -5.29 34.78 31.30
CA HIS A 4 -5.37 33.92 30.09
C HIS A 4 -4.60 32.60 30.23
N GLY A 5 -3.54 32.55 31.04
CA GLY A 5 -2.76 31.32 31.27
C GLY A 5 -3.52 30.24 32.05
N ALA A 6 -4.39 30.64 32.98
CA ALA A 6 -5.19 29.71 33.78
C ALA A 6 -6.28 29.01 32.95
N ILE A 7 -6.91 29.74 32.01
CA ILE A 7 -7.93 29.19 31.10
C ILE A 7 -7.30 28.19 30.11
N PHE A 8 -6.11 28.50 29.60
CA PHE A 8 -5.37 27.59 28.72
C PHE A 8 -4.97 26.29 29.45
N GLY A 9 -4.50 26.39 30.69
CA GLY A 9 -4.15 25.22 31.50
C GLY A 9 -5.33 24.29 31.79
N LEU A 10 -6.52 24.86 32.05
CA LEU A 10 -7.74 24.07 32.27
C LEU A 10 -8.20 23.36 30.99
N ARG A 11 -8.26 24.06 29.86
CA ARG A 11 -8.62 23.48 28.56
C ARG A 11 -7.65 22.39 28.12
N PHE A 12 -6.36 22.59 28.37
CA PHE A 12 -5.33 21.60 28.06
C PHE A 12 -5.48 20.34 28.91
N LYS A 13 -5.81 20.48 30.19
CA LYS A 13 -6.07 19.36 31.09
C LYS A 13 -7.34 18.59 30.70
N GLU A 14 -8.43 19.30 30.39
CA GLU A 14 -9.66 18.70 29.85
C GLU A 14 -9.38 17.87 28.59
N SER A 15 -8.54 18.39 27.68
CA SER A 15 -8.17 17.70 26.43
C SER A 15 -7.33 16.45 26.68
N LEU A 16 -6.44 16.47 27.70
CA LEU A 16 -5.65 15.30 28.08
C LEU A 16 -6.53 14.22 28.72
N ASP A 17 -7.41 14.61 29.62
CA ASP A 17 -8.33 13.68 30.29
C ASP A 17 -9.30 13.04 29.27
N GLU A 18 -9.76 13.81 28.28
CA GLU A 18 -10.58 13.28 27.18
C GLU A 18 -9.80 12.32 26.26
N ALA A 19 -8.53 12.62 25.97
CA ALA A 19 -7.67 11.73 25.20
C ALA A 19 -7.40 10.40 25.93
N ASP A 20 -7.18 10.44 27.24
CA ASP A 20 -7.00 9.24 28.06
C ASP A 20 -8.29 8.40 28.14
N ASN A 21 -9.45 9.05 28.26
CA ASN A 21 -10.75 8.38 28.20
C ASN A 21 -10.98 7.71 26.84
N LEU A 22 -10.73 8.42 25.73
CA LEU A 22 -10.84 7.87 24.38
C LEU A 22 -9.93 6.66 24.18
N LYS A 23 -8.70 6.72 24.69
CA LYS A 23 -7.76 5.60 24.67
C LYS A 23 -8.31 4.39 25.42
N ALA A 24 -8.85 4.57 26.62
CA ALA A 24 -9.45 3.48 27.40
C ALA A 24 -10.66 2.84 26.69
N VAL A 25 -11.52 3.66 26.07
CA VAL A 25 -12.67 3.18 25.28
C VAL A 25 -12.21 2.39 24.05
N LEU A 26 -11.15 2.84 23.38
CA LEU A 26 -10.57 2.14 22.23
C LEU A 26 -9.96 0.79 22.62
N ASP A 27 -9.19 0.76 23.70
CA ASP A 27 -8.58 -0.47 24.22
C ASP A 27 -9.68 -1.49 24.56
N LYS A 28 -10.75 -1.05 25.25
CA LYS A 28 -11.91 -1.90 25.54
C LYS A 28 -12.60 -2.44 24.28
N LYS A 29 -12.86 -1.59 23.29
CA LYS A 29 -13.49 -2.02 22.02
C LYS A 29 -12.61 -2.98 21.22
N TYR A 30 -11.29 -2.83 21.32
CA TYR A 30 -10.34 -3.73 20.67
C TYR A 30 -10.38 -5.12 21.31
N GLU A 31 -10.33 -5.20 22.64
CA GLU A 31 -10.46 -6.45 23.39
C GLU A 31 -11.80 -7.16 23.10
N GLU A 32 -12.91 -6.41 23.10
CA GLU A 32 -14.22 -6.95 22.72
C GLU A 32 -14.24 -7.52 21.29
N LYS A 33 -13.57 -6.85 20.34
CA LYS A 33 -13.46 -7.34 18.95
C LYS A 33 -12.62 -8.62 18.89
N MET A 34 -11.49 -8.69 19.60
CA MET A 34 -10.65 -9.89 19.65
C MET A 34 -11.41 -11.08 20.25
N LEU A 35 -12.18 -10.87 21.33
CA LEU A 35 -13.02 -11.90 21.95
C LEU A 35 -14.12 -12.42 21.02
N ARG A 36 -14.76 -11.54 20.24
CA ARG A 36 -15.77 -11.96 19.24
C ARG A 36 -15.15 -12.79 18.10
N ILE A 37 -13.95 -12.44 17.66
CA ILE A 37 -13.22 -13.20 16.63
C ILE A 37 -12.84 -14.60 17.15
N SER A 38 -12.39 -14.72 18.40
CA SER A 38 -12.10 -16.03 19.00
C SER A 38 -13.34 -16.89 19.24
N GLN A 39 -14.49 -16.29 19.55
CA GLN A 39 -15.74 -17.01 19.74
C GLN A 39 -16.38 -17.47 18.42
N ALA A 40 -16.27 -16.67 17.35
CA ALA A 40 -16.71 -17.06 16.01
C ALA A 40 -15.91 -18.25 15.46
N SER A 41 -14.59 -18.26 15.69
CA SER A 41 -13.70 -19.37 15.33
C SER A 41 -14.05 -20.69 16.05
N ALA A 42 -14.58 -20.64 17.27
CA ALA A 42 -14.97 -21.83 18.03
C ALA A 42 -16.36 -22.39 17.62
N ALA A 43 -17.22 -21.56 17.05
CA ALA A 43 -18.56 -21.97 16.59
C ALA A 43 -18.53 -22.72 15.24
N GLU A 44 -17.53 -22.47 14.39
CA GLU A 44 -17.38 -23.15 13.09
C GLU A 44 -16.86 -24.60 13.19
N THR A 45 -16.37 -25.04 14.35
CA THR A 45 -15.82 -26.41 14.53
C THR A 45 -16.87 -27.47 14.91
N ARG A 46 -18.17 -27.16 14.96
CA ARG A 46 -19.22 -28.06 15.49
C ARG A 46 -20.38 -28.42 14.55
N ALA A 47 -20.23 -28.28 13.23
CA ALA A 47 -21.24 -28.75 12.29
C ALA A 47 -20.67 -29.77 11.28
N PRO A 48 -20.98 -31.08 11.39
CA PRO A 48 -20.69 -32.03 10.33
C PRO A 48 -21.81 -31.92 9.27
N LYS A 49 -21.49 -31.36 8.10
CA LYS A 49 -22.33 -31.51 6.90
C LYS A 49 -21.75 -32.60 6.02
N VAL A 50 -22.45 -33.74 6.02
CA VAL A 50 -22.33 -34.82 5.05
C VAL A 50 -22.49 -34.24 3.65
N VAL A 51 -21.53 -34.49 2.76
CA VAL A 51 -21.65 -34.18 1.33
C VAL A 51 -21.44 -35.47 0.56
N ASN A 52 -22.52 -35.95 -0.04
CA ASN A 52 -22.47 -36.84 -1.18
C ASN A 52 -23.45 -36.27 -2.22
N ILE A 53 -22.97 -36.04 -3.45
CA ILE A 53 -23.66 -36.23 -4.74
C ILE A 53 -22.77 -35.63 -5.84
N GLU A 54 -22.70 -36.41 -6.91
CA GLU A 54 -21.84 -36.38 -8.09
C GLU A 54 -22.22 -35.32 -9.15
N ASN A 55 -21.28 -35.11 -10.09
CA ASN A 55 -21.42 -34.67 -11.50
C ASN A 55 -21.81 -33.20 -11.82
N ALA A 56 -20.83 -32.43 -12.33
CA ALA A 56 -20.79 -31.79 -13.67
C ALA A 56 -19.82 -30.58 -13.72
N PRO A 57 -19.26 -30.22 -14.89
CA PRO A 57 -18.03 -29.44 -15.02
C PRO A 57 -18.29 -27.94 -15.15
N ASP A 58 -17.52 -27.11 -14.42
CA ASP A 58 -17.29 -25.71 -14.80
C ASP A 58 -16.02 -25.17 -14.10
N GLN A 59 -14.87 -25.41 -14.74
CA GLN A 59 -13.61 -24.74 -14.39
C GLN A 59 -13.59 -23.35 -15.04
N ALA A 60 -14.29 -22.37 -14.47
CA ALA A 60 -14.15 -20.98 -14.95
C ALA A 60 -14.29 -19.88 -13.89
N ASN A 61 -14.60 -20.19 -12.63
CA ASN A 61 -14.86 -19.11 -11.66
C ASN A 61 -14.33 -19.34 -10.24
N ARG A 62 -13.14 -19.94 -10.14
CA ARG A 62 -12.33 -19.78 -8.93
C ARG A 62 -11.48 -18.51 -9.11
N LEU A 63 -12.07 -17.36 -8.80
CA LEU A 63 -11.26 -16.21 -8.39
C LEU A 63 -10.42 -16.71 -7.22
N SER A 64 -9.13 -16.88 -7.48
CA SER A 64 -8.14 -17.33 -6.53
C SER A 64 -8.31 -16.53 -5.25
N SER A 65 -8.47 -17.20 -4.11
CA SER A 65 -8.44 -16.61 -2.76
C SER A 65 -7.05 -16.08 -2.38
N SER A 66 -6.23 -15.78 -3.38
CA SER A 66 -4.86 -15.34 -3.27
C SER A 66 -4.84 -13.84 -3.06
N VAL A 67 -4.09 -13.39 -2.07
CA VAL A 67 -3.81 -11.97 -1.83
C VAL A 67 -2.69 -11.47 -2.75
N LEU A 68 -2.04 -12.37 -3.50
CA LEU A 68 -1.01 -12.07 -4.49
C LEU A 68 -1.59 -12.05 -5.91
N ILE A 69 -1.06 -11.17 -6.75
CA ILE A 69 -1.30 -11.10 -8.19
C ILE A 69 0.03 -11.01 -8.94
N SER A 70 0.23 -11.86 -9.95
CA SER A 70 1.42 -11.77 -10.80
C SER A 70 1.30 -10.63 -11.83
N PRO A 71 2.42 -10.05 -12.32
CA PRO A 71 2.35 -9.05 -13.38
C PRO A 71 1.60 -9.56 -14.63
N LYS A 72 1.82 -10.83 -15.05
CA LYS A 72 1.09 -11.42 -16.19
C LYS A 72 -0.41 -11.46 -15.95
N GLU A 73 -0.82 -11.86 -14.76
CA GLU A 73 -2.23 -11.94 -14.42
C GLU A 73 -2.87 -10.56 -14.41
N LEU A 74 -2.20 -9.55 -13.84
CA LEU A 74 -2.67 -8.17 -13.86
C LEU A 74 -2.87 -7.68 -15.30
N VAL A 75 -1.85 -7.81 -16.15
CA VAL A 75 -1.93 -7.38 -17.56
C VAL A 75 -3.03 -8.13 -18.31
N ARG A 76 -3.15 -9.44 -18.10
CA ARG A 76 -4.24 -10.26 -18.68
C ARG A 76 -5.62 -9.75 -18.25
N MET A 77 -5.80 -9.41 -16.97
CA MET A 77 -7.08 -8.93 -16.45
C MET A 77 -7.48 -7.56 -17.01
N VAL A 78 -6.52 -6.69 -17.31
CA VAL A 78 -6.83 -5.34 -17.81
C VAL A 78 -6.91 -5.27 -19.33
N GLU A 79 -6.17 -6.11 -20.06
CA GLU A 79 -6.16 -6.10 -21.53
C GLU A 79 -7.15 -7.10 -22.15
N GLN A 80 -7.27 -8.30 -21.58
CA GLN A 80 -7.92 -9.45 -22.22
C GLN A 80 -9.23 -9.89 -21.54
N ALA A 81 -9.48 -9.50 -20.29
CA ALA A 81 -10.73 -9.87 -19.62
C ALA A 81 -11.96 -9.23 -20.26
N GLN A 82 -13.10 -9.90 -20.13
CA GLN A 82 -14.41 -9.41 -20.53
C GLN A 82 -15.35 -9.47 -19.31
N PRO A 83 -15.79 -8.32 -18.75
CA PRO A 83 -15.39 -6.96 -19.11
C PRO A 83 -13.91 -6.66 -18.77
N LYS A 84 -13.30 -5.71 -19.49
CA LYS A 84 -11.95 -5.24 -19.19
C LYS A 84 -11.93 -4.57 -17.82
N LYS A 85 -10.89 -4.87 -17.04
CA LYS A 85 -10.69 -4.27 -15.71
C LYS A 85 -9.74 -3.07 -15.78
N THR A 86 -9.88 -2.19 -14.82
CA THR A 86 -8.95 -1.09 -14.56
C THR A 86 -8.20 -1.35 -13.26
N ALA A 87 -6.94 -0.91 -13.20
CA ALA A 87 -6.08 -1.12 -12.05
C ALA A 87 -5.35 0.14 -11.61
N VAL A 88 -5.13 0.26 -10.31
CA VAL A 88 -4.20 1.23 -9.71
C VAL A 88 -3.08 0.46 -9.04
N ILE A 89 -1.85 0.67 -9.49
CA ILE A 89 -0.63 0.20 -8.84
C ILE A 89 -0.18 1.28 -7.87
N VAL A 90 -0.17 0.98 -6.58
CA VAL A 90 0.42 1.82 -5.54
C VAL A 90 1.86 1.36 -5.35
N ASP A 91 2.79 2.09 -5.97
CA ASP A 91 4.22 1.82 -5.93
C ASP A 91 4.82 2.45 -4.66
N TYR A 92 5.09 1.61 -3.67
CA TYR A 92 5.66 2.03 -2.38
C TYR A 92 7.12 1.61 -2.19
N ARG A 93 7.83 1.32 -3.28
CA ARG A 93 9.23 0.91 -3.28
C ARG A 93 10.19 1.85 -2.56
N LYS A 94 11.29 1.28 -2.06
CA LYS A 94 12.47 2.06 -1.65
C LYS A 94 13.28 2.50 -2.86
N ASP A 95 13.48 1.60 -3.83
CA ASP A 95 14.21 1.93 -5.04
C ASP A 95 13.26 2.53 -6.09
N LYS A 96 13.55 3.78 -6.47
CA LYS A 96 12.82 4.55 -7.48
C LYS A 96 13.67 4.87 -8.71
N SER A 97 14.81 4.19 -8.89
CA SER A 97 15.71 4.36 -10.04
C SER A 97 15.03 4.13 -11.39
N GLU A 98 14.03 3.26 -11.40
CA GLU A 98 13.21 2.95 -12.56
C GLU A 98 11.73 3.10 -12.22
N ILE A 99 10.94 3.58 -13.17
CA ILE A 99 9.49 3.80 -13.04
C ILE A 99 8.72 2.89 -13.99
N ILE A 100 7.51 2.51 -13.59
CA ILE A 100 6.55 1.89 -14.49
C ILE A 100 5.94 2.98 -15.38
N ASN A 101 6.10 2.82 -16.69
CA ASN A 101 5.49 3.64 -17.72
C ASN A 101 4.63 2.74 -18.62
N TYR A 102 3.44 2.40 -18.14
CA TYR A 102 2.50 1.58 -18.88
C TYR A 102 1.87 2.38 -20.02
N LYS A 103 1.56 1.73 -21.15
CA LYS A 103 1.13 2.44 -22.38
C LYS A 103 -0.19 3.21 -22.22
N ASN A 104 -1.08 2.75 -21.36
CA ASN A 104 -2.40 3.34 -21.16
C ASN A 104 -2.68 3.61 -19.69
N ASP A 105 -2.46 4.85 -19.28
CA ASP A 105 -2.64 5.32 -17.89
C ASP A 105 -4.10 5.29 -17.42
N HIS A 106 -5.06 5.20 -18.35
CA HIS A 106 -6.46 5.00 -18.01
C HIS A 106 -6.75 3.56 -17.58
N VAL A 107 -5.97 2.60 -18.05
CA VAL A 107 -6.15 1.17 -17.77
C VAL A 107 -5.34 0.74 -16.54
N ILE A 108 -4.05 1.08 -16.50
CA ILE A 108 -3.21 0.92 -15.30
C ILE A 108 -2.68 2.30 -14.91
N THR A 109 -3.04 2.75 -13.73
CA THR A 109 -2.47 3.99 -13.15
C THR A 109 -1.44 3.63 -12.11
N VAL A 110 -0.29 4.28 -12.15
CA VAL A 110 0.76 4.11 -11.15
C VAL A 110 0.76 5.31 -10.23
N VAL A 111 0.61 5.07 -8.93
CA VAL A 111 0.68 6.08 -7.87
C VAL A 111 1.97 5.84 -7.09
N ALA A 112 2.87 6.81 -7.13
CA ALA A 112 4.12 6.75 -6.36
C ALA A 112 3.84 7.18 -4.92
N VAL A 113 4.05 6.25 -3.98
CA VAL A 113 4.01 6.52 -2.54
C VAL A 113 5.42 6.43 -1.99
N PRO A 114 5.98 7.52 -1.42
CA PRO A 114 7.29 7.45 -0.78
C PRO A 114 7.30 6.45 0.39
N TYR A 115 8.27 5.55 0.40
CA TYR A 115 8.41 4.50 1.42
C TYR A 115 8.49 5.06 2.84
N ASP A 116 9.20 6.18 3.02
CA ASP A 116 9.42 6.81 4.32
C ASP A 116 8.12 7.30 4.97
N LEU A 117 7.12 7.71 4.17
CA LEU A 117 5.81 8.12 4.68
C LEU A 117 5.04 6.96 5.34
N ILE A 118 5.32 5.72 4.92
CA ILE A 118 4.66 4.53 5.44
C ILE A 118 5.35 4.05 6.72
N VAL A 119 6.69 3.99 6.72
CA VAL A 119 7.48 3.44 7.84
C VAL A 119 7.55 4.39 9.02
N HIS A 120 7.71 5.68 8.78
CA HIS A 120 7.82 6.66 9.86
C HIS A 120 6.47 7.20 10.31
N GLY A 121 5.39 6.78 9.64
CA GLY A 121 4.11 7.46 9.72
C GLY A 121 4.24 8.93 9.32
N SER A 122 3.13 9.63 9.35
CA SER A 122 3.05 11.08 9.13
C SER A 122 3.65 11.91 10.28
N VAL A 123 4.75 11.44 10.88
CA VAL A 123 5.33 12.00 12.10
C VAL A 123 6.44 12.96 11.73
N SER A 124 6.19 14.23 12.01
CA SER A 124 7.19 15.29 12.00
C SER A 124 8.36 14.92 12.93
N ILE A 125 9.55 15.38 12.57
CA ILE A 125 10.89 15.02 13.11
C ILE A 125 11.03 15.15 14.65
N LEU A 126 10.02 15.66 15.35
CA LEU A 126 10.04 15.92 16.80
C LEU A 126 9.39 14.85 17.69
N GLN A 127 8.74 13.80 17.18
CA GLN A 127 8.05 12.83 18.04
C GLN A 127 8.54 11.38 17.84
N LYS A 128 9.80 11.12 18.22
CA LYS A 128 10.41 9.78 18.20
C LYS A 128 10.08 8.94 19.44
N VAL A 129 8.97 9.23 20.13
CA VAL A 129 8.56 8.59 21.39
C VAL A 129 7.11 8.13 21.27
N ARG A 130 6.90 6.80 21.28
CA ARG A 130 5.63 6.04 21.13
C ARG A 130 5.16 5.83 19.68
N SER A 131 5.78 4.85 19.01
CA SER A 131 5.36 4.36 17.69
C SER A 131 4.09 3.49 17.80
N ALA A 132 2.94 4.13 17.70
CA ALA A 132 1.68 3.53 17.27
C ALA A 132 0.94 4.50 16.32
N CYS A 133 1.69 5.24 15.50
CA CYS A 133 1.10 6.12 14.50
C CYS A 133 0.47 5.25 13.41
N ARG A 134 -0.85 5.07 13.49
CA ARG A 134 -1.62 4.41 12.43
C ARG A 134 -1.59 5.30 11.21
N LEU A 135 -1.03 4.81 10.11
CA LEU A 135 -1.17 5.45 8.81
C LEU A 135 -2.66 5.48 8.44
N ILE A 136 -3.22 6.66 8.22
CA ILE A 136 -4.60 6.84 7.77
C ILE A 136 -4.62 7.45 6.37
N PHE A 137 -5.67 7.15 5.59
CA PHE A 137 -5.79 7.56 4.20
C PHE A 137 -5.60 9.06 3.99
N THR A 138 -6.30 9.90 4.76
CA THR A 138 -6.26 11.36 4.60
C THR A 138 -4.86 11.92 4.87
N SER A 139 -4.14 11.38 5.85
CA SER A 139 -2.77 11.81 6.17
C SER A 139 -1.79 11.40 5.07
N LEU A 140 -1.90 10.15 4.59
CA LEU A 140 -1.13 9.65 3.45
C LEU A 140 -1.33 10.57 2.24
N ARG A 141 -2.59 10.82 1.86
CA ARG A 141 -2.96 11.67 0.71
C ARG A 141 -2.36 13.07 0.80
N ASN A 142 -2.44 13.70 1.97
CA ASN A 142 -1.99 15.09 2.15
C ASN A 142 -0.46 15.23 2.11
N GLN A 143 0.27 14.15 2.38
CA GLN A 143 1.74 14.11 2.34
C GLN A 143 2.31 13.70 0.99
N LEU A 144 1.48 13.16 0.09
CA LEU A 144 1.90 12.90 -1.29
C LEU A 144 2.13 14.21 -2.05
N GLU A 145 2.99 14.14 -3.08
CA GLU A 145 3.15 15.20 -4.06
C GLU A 145 1.82 15.56 -4.71
N VAL A 146 1.65 16.84 -5.07
CA VAL A 146 0.38 17.37 -5.58
C VAL A 146 -0.12 16.58 -6.80
N GLY A 147 0.76 16.15 -7.69
CA GLY A 147 0.41 15.34 -8.87
C GLY A 147 -0.09 13.93 -8.55
N GLN A 148 0.30 13.35 -7.42
CA GLN A 148 -0.08 11.99 -7.03
C GLN A 148 -1.43 11.94 -6.32
N ARG A 149 -1.87 13.03 -5.67
CA ARG A 149 -3.11 13.04 -4.86
C ARG A 149 -4.36 12.73 -5.68
N PRO A 150 -4.58 13.32 -6.88
CA PRO A 150 -5.73 12.98 -7.72
C PRO A 150 -5.67 11.54 -8.26
N LEU A 151 -4.46 11.02 -8.50
CA LEU A 151 -4.28 9.64 -8.95
C LEU A 151 -4.65 8.65 -7.85
N LEU A 152 -4.33 8.96 -6.59
CA LEU A 152 -4.73 8.15 -5.45
C LEU A 152 -6.25 8.05 -5.28
N HIS A 153 -7.02 9.08 -5.65
CA HIS A 153 -8.50 9.01 -5.60
C HIS A 153 -9.08 7.93 -6.52
N ARG A 154 -8.35 7.55 -7.59
CA ARG A 154 -8.81 6.54 -8.55
C ARG A 154 -9.00 5.16 -7.92
N ILE A 155 -8.39 4.88 -6.76
CA ILE A 155 -8.53 3.59 -6.06
C ILE A 155 -10.00 3.25 -5.73
N GLY A 156 -10.86 4.26 -5.54
CA GLY A 156 -12.29 4.05 -5.27
C GLY A 156 -13.12 3.75 -6.53
N SER A 157 -12.57 4.02 -7.71
CA SER A 157 -13.26 3.86 -9.01
C SER A 157 -12.74 2.68 -9.82
N CYS A 158 -11.48 2.28 -9.62
CA CYS A 158 -10.88 1.16 -10.35
C CYS A 158 -11.41 -0.20 -9.87
N ASP A 159 -11.11 -1.25 -10.64
CA ASP A 159 -11.54 -2.60 -10.31
C ASP A 159 -10.51 -3.34 -9.44
N LEU A 160 -9.24 -2.98 -9.58
CA LEU A 160 -8.13 -3.62 -8.88
C LEU A 160 -7.20 -2.56 -8.24
N VAL A 161 -6.84 -2.76 -6.98
CA VAL A 161 -5.78 -2.01 -6.31
C VAL A 161 -4.64 -2.97 -6.02
N VAL A 162 -3.44 -2.66 -6.51
CA VAL A 162 -2.26 -3.52 -6.38
C VAL A 162 -1.15 -2.76 -5.67
N LEU A 163 -0.64 -3.30 -4.57
CA LEU A 163 0.46 -2.75 -3.81
C LEU A 163 1.77 -3.37 -4.29
N MET A 164 2.75 -2.53 -4.65
CA MET A 164 4.01 -2.98 -5.22
C MET A 164 5.21 -2.48 -4.40
N SER A 165 5.97 -3.43 -3.86
CA SER A 165 7.31 -3.27 -3.27
C SER A 165 8.41 -3.64 -4.27
N ASP A 166 9.67 -3.54 -3.85
CA ASP A 166 10.83 -3.87 -4.69
C ASP A 166 10.79 -5.36 -5.06
N THR A 167 10.57 -6.20 -4.05
CA THR A 167 10.44 -7.66 -4.13
C THR A 167 9.07 -8.14 -3.64
N SER A 168 8.85 -9.47 -3.58
CA SER A 168 7.61 -10.05 -3.04
C SER A 168 7.41 -9.71 -1.55
N VAL A 169 6.14 -9.58 -1.14
CA VAL A 169 5.77 -9.26 0.23
C VAL A 169 5.82 -10.51 1.12
N GLU A 170 6.37 -10.38 2.32
CA GLU A 170 6.32 -11.44 3.32
C GLU A 170 4.90 -11.63 3.88
N LEU A 171 4.34 -12.82 3.67
CA LEU A 171 3.01 -13.18 4.13
C LEU A 171 3.06 -14.20 5.27
N LYS A 172 2.24 -13.98 6.30
CA LYS A 172 1.95 -14.94 7.37
C LYS A 172 0.45 -15.26 7.32
N ASN A 173 0.11 -16.53 7.13
CA ASN A 173 -1.28 -17.00 6.98
C ASN A 173 -2.07 -16.28 5.87
N GLY A 174 -1.40 -15.98 4.74
CA GLY A 174 -2.02 -15.30 3.61
C GLY A 174 -2.28 -13.81 3.83
N GLN A 175 -1.71 -13.19 4.86
CA GLN A 175 -1.79 -11.75 5.12
C GLN A 175 -0.39 -11.16 5.30
N PRO A 176 -0.18 -9.87 4.94
CA PRO A 176 1.11 -9.23 5.18
C PRO A 176 1.43 -9.22 6.68
N LEU A 177 2.71 -9.32 7.02
CA LEU A 177 3.17 -9.30 8.42
C LEU A 177 2.65 -8.04 9.13
N SER A 178 2.07 -8.21 10.32
CA SER A 178 1.55 -7.08 11.10
C SER A 178 2.65 -6.05 11.37
N GLY A 179 2.35 -4.78 11.18
CA GLY A 179 3.31 -3.66 11.29
C GLY A 179 4.26 -3.50 10.09
N SER A 180 4.27 -4.40 9.11
CA SER A 180 5.03 -4.20 7.87
C SER A 180 4.47 -3.03 7.05
N PRO A 181 5.28 -2.41 6.16
CA PRO A 181 4.80 -1.34 5.28
C PRO A 181 3.60 -1.76 4.43
N ALA A 182 3.63 -3.00 3.92
CA ALA A 182 2.56 -3.62 3.16
C ALA A 182 1.25 -3.68 3.96
N ASN A 183 1.33 -4.12 5.23
CA ASN A 183 0.18 -4.16 6.12
C ASN A 183 -0.34 -2.75 6.46
N LEU A 184 0.54 -1.83 6.84
CA LEU A 184 0.18 -0.46 7.19
C LEU A 184 -0.51 0.26 6.03
N LEU A 185 0.02 0.12 4.82
CA LEU A 185 -0.55 0.72 3.62
C LEU A 185 -1.89 0.06 3.25
N SER A 186 -2.00 -1.27 3.33
CA SER A 186 -3.25 -1.98 3.07
C SER A 186 -4.37 -1.53 4.02
N LEU A 187 -4.07 -1.42 5.32
CA LEU A 187 -5.01 -0.90 6.32
C LEU A 187 -5.40 0.56 6.03
N ALA A 188 -4.44 1.41 5.69
CA ALA A 188 -4.69 2.81 5.38
C ALA A 188 -5.61 2.99 4.16
N LEU A 189 -5.39 2.19 3.10
CA LEU A 189 -6.13 2.30 1.85
C LEU A 189 -7.51 1.64 1.87
N TYR A 190 -7.67 0.57 2.67
CA TYR A 190 -8.90 -0.22 2.71
C TYR A 190 -9.69 -0.04 4.01
N GLU A 191 -9.10 -0.35 5.16
CA GLU A 191 -9.84 -0.35 6.44
C GLU A 191 -10.11 1.06 6.99
N TYR A 192 -9.18 2.00 6.80
CA TYR A 192 -9.27 3.37 7.33
C TYR A 192 -9.66 4.43 6.30
N ASN A 193 -10.03 4.00 5.10
CA ASN A 193 -10.41 4.88 4.01
C ASN A 193 -11.93 4.92 3.86
N HIS A 194 -12.54 6.03 4.26
CA HIS A 194 -13.98 6.26 4.12
C HIS A 194 -14.32 7.21 2.96
N GLU A 195 -13.32 7.79 2.29
CA GLU A 195 -13.51 8.75 1.19
C GLU A 195 -13.58 8.04 -0.16
N HIS A 196 -12.55 7.24 -0.46
CA HIS A 196 -12.37 6.58 -1.76
C HIS A 196 -12.13 5.08 -1.55
N HIS A 197 -13.07 4.41 -0.89
CA HIS A 197 -12.92 3.02 -0.50
C HIS A 197 -12.81 2.10 -1.73
N PRO A 198 -11.75 1.26 -1.86
CA PRO A 198 -11.60 0.31 -2.95
C PRO A 198 -12.76 -0.70 -3.02
N LYS A 199 -13.09 -1.17 -4.23
CA LYS A 199 -14.14 -2.19 -4.45
C LYS A 199 -13.82 -3.55 -3.80
N SER A 200 -12.54 -3.86 -3.64
CA SER A 200 -12.04 -5.09 -3.03
C SER A 200 -10.75 -4.82 -2.25
N ARG A 201 -10.35 -5.78 -1.41
CA ARG A 201 -9.07 -5.68 -0.68
C ARG A 201 -7.91 -5.53 -1.67
N PRO A 202 -6.92 -4.67 -1.36
CA PRO A 202 -5.72 -4.55 -2.18
C PRO A 202 -4.98 -5.89 -2.32
N LEU A 203 -4.50 -6.16 -3.52
CA LEU A 203 -3.64 -7.30 -3.83
C LEU A 203 -2.17 -6.87 -3.73
N PHE A 204 -1.24 -7.80 -3.53
CA PHE A 204 0.20 -7.53 -3.56
C PHE A 204 0.80 -8.08 -4.85
N MET A 205 1.68 -7.31 -5.48
CA MET A 205 2.39 -7.75 -6.68
C MET A 205 3.36 -8.88 -6.32
N ASP A 206 3.14 -10.06 -6.88
CA ASP A 206 4.03 -11.21 -6.67
C ASP A 206 5.39 -10.95 -7.32
N GLY A 207 6.45 -11.10 -6.53
CA GLY A 207 7.81 -10.78 -6.93
C GLY A 207 8.11 -9.28 -7.05
N GLY A 208 7.16 -8.41 -6.67
CA GLY A 208 7.35 -6.96 -6.66
C GLY A 208 7.67 -6.37 -8.03
N PHE A 209 8.43 -5.28 -8.03
CA PHE A 209 8.87 -4.62 -9.25
C PHE A 209 9.95 -5.39 -10.00
N ASP A 210 10.80 -6.16 -9.32
CA ASP A 210 11.78 -7.01 -10.01
C ASP A 210 11.10 -7.94 -11.00
N ASN A 211 10.02 -8.61 -10.58
CA ASN A 211 9.23 -9.48 -11.44
C ASN A 211 8.44 -8.70 -12.51
N TRP A 212 7.98 -7.49 -12.22
CA TRP A 212 7.38 -6.61 -13.23
C TRP A 212 8.39 -6.27 -14.32
N ARG A 213 9.60 -5.84 -13.94
CA ARG A 213 10.69 -5.49 -14.86
C ARG A 213 11.10 -6.68 -15.72
N ASP A 214 11.19 -7.87 -15.14
CA ASP A 214 11.58 -9.07 -15.88
C ASP A 214 10.53 -9.48 -16.91
N GLN A 215 9.24 -9.33 -16.60
CA GLN A 215 8.14 -9.75 -17.47
C GLN A 215 7.71 -8.69 -18.48
N TYR A 216 7.81 -7.42 -18.10
CA TYR A 216 7.35 -6.27 -18.88
C TYR A 216 8.40 -5.15 -18.96
N PRO A 217 9.65 -5.44 -19.38
CA PRO A 217 10.72 -4.45 -19.43
C PRO A 217 10.40 -3.26 -20.36
N MET A 218 9.56 -3.47 -21.38
CA MET A 218 9.11 -2.41 -22.29
C MET A 218 8.25 -1.34 -21.61
N TYR A 219 7.66 -1.65 -20.46
CA TYR A 219 6.89 -0.72 -19.62
C TYR A 219 7.69 -0.20 -18.43
N THR A 220 9.01 -0.34 -18.47
CA THR A 220 9.93 0.20 -17.48
C THR A 220 10.80 1.27 -18.11
N ARG A 221 11.02 2.38 -17.41
CA ARG A 221 11.93 3.44 -17.83
C ARG A 221 12.82 3.84 -16.67
N SER A 222 14.09 4.07 -16.94
CA SER A 222 14.96 4.73 -15.96
C SER A 222 14.44 6.16 -15.75
N ASP A 223 14.30 6.56 -14.49
CA ASP A 223 14.02 7.95 -14.21
C ASP A 223 15.26 8.75 -14.62
N GLY A 224 15.10 9.65 -15.59
CA GLY A 224 16.19 10.47 -16.14
C GLY A 224 16.87 11.38 -15.10
N THR A 225 16.40 11.36 -13.86
CA THR A 225 16.94 12.04 -12.68
C THR A 225 18.10 11.30 -12.01
N LEU A 226 18.48 10.10 -12.47
CA LEU A 226 19.75 9.50 -12.07
C LEU A 226 20.90 10.42 -12.51
N LYS A 227 21.32 11.30 -11.59
CA LYS A 227 22.70 11.78 -11.56
C LYS A 227 23.55 10.51 -11.52
N ARG A 228 24.08 10.15 -12.68
CA ARG A 228 24.99 9.03 -12.91
C ARG A 228 26.28 9.32 -12.15
N ASN A 229 26.24 9.12 -10.84
CA ASN A 229 27.29 9.58 -9.93
C ASN A 229 28.45 8.60 -9.82
N GLU A 230 28.35 7.40 -10.39
CA GLU A 230 29.49 6.49 -10.47
C GLU A 230 29.55 5.83 -11.85
N PRO A 231 30.68 5.98 -12.57
CA PRO A 231 30.97 5.20 -13.78
C PRO A 231 30.92 3.71 -13.44
N ARG A 232 30.07 2.94 -14.12
CA ARG A 232 29.97 1.49 -13.91
C ARG A 232 30.76 0.69 -14.93
N ASP A 233 31.18 1.32 -16.02
CA ASP A 233 31.89 0.66 -17.10
C ASP A 233 32.99 1.54 -17.71
N GLN A 234 33.83 0.92 -18.54
CA GLN A 234 34.98 1.54 -19.17
C GLN A 234 34.57 2.70 -20.12
N LEU A 235 33.39 2.60 -20.72
CA LEU A 235 32.80 3.65 -21.57
C LEU A 235 32.44 4.89 -20.75
N ASP A 236 31.92 4.72 -19.55
CA ASP A 236 31.57 5.81 -18.64
C ASP A 236 32.81 6.55 -18.15
N HIS A 237 33.89 5.83 -17.90
CA HIS A 237 35.19 6.43 -17.59
C HIS A 237 35.70 7.28 -18.76
N MET A 238 35.59 6.78 -20.00
CA MET A 238 36.02 7.52 -21.20
C MET A 238 35.20 8.79 -21.41
N VAL A 239 33.87 8.73 -21.25
CA VAL A 239 32.98 9.90 -21.40
C VAL A 239 33.23 10.95 -20.32
N SER A 240 33.49 10.52 -19.08
CA SER A 240 33.81 11.43 -17.97
C SER A 240 35.15 12.15 -18.20
N ASN A 241 36.17 11.43 -18.67
CA ASN A 241 37.48 11.99 -18.98
C ASN A 241 37.41 12.96 -20.17
N TYR A 242 36.62 12.66 -21.21
CA TYR A 242 36.43 13.56 -22.34
C TYR A 242 35.78 14.89 -21.94
N LYS A 243 34.83 14.86 -21.00
CA LYS A 243 34.19 16.07 -20.47
C LYS A 243 35.12 16.91 -19.59
N LYS A 244 36.04 16.26 -18.85
CA LYS A 244 37.04 16.95 -18.02
C LYS A 244 38.17 17.60 -18.83
N GLY A 245 38.51 17.06 -20.00
CA GLY A 245 39.56 17.60 -20.88
C GLY A 245 39.14 18.80 -21.75
N ARG A 246 37.94 19.35 -21.55
CA ARG A 246 37.38 20.49 -22.32
C ARG A 246 37.18 21.77 -21.49
N ILE A 247 37.81 21.85 -20.31
CA ILE A 247 37.93 23.09 -19.52
C ILE A 247 39.35 23.62 -19.69
#